data_AF-A0A2H3KAH4-F1
#
_entry.id   AF-A0A2H3KAH4-F1
#
_cell.length_a   1.000
_cell.length_b   1.000
_cell.length_c   1.000
_cell.angle_alpha   90.00
_cell.angle_beta   90.00
_cell.angle_gamma   90.00
#
_symmetry.space_group_name_H-M   'P 1'
#
loop_
_entity.id
_entity.type
_entity.pdbx_description
1 polymer ?
#
loop_
_entity_poly.entity_id
_entity_poly.type
_entity_poly.pdbx_seq_one_letter_code
_entity_poly.pdbx_strand_id
1 'polypeptide(L)'
;MEKIQKDTVQLDEIFIDSLLIGRKRLNKIEVFKYRTADSNYVDIKFYKRATNNWKLKQTIHFLKDEITGCDTKLSDFNNDGLNDMTIVSAVAARGANEVRRLFIYDKETDKLIEMRNSESYPNMLYNNELNCIDAFLVYGGSSTVFLKIDGDSLKEFASVQAEPVDGVTVREFDKKGNEKIIFQDTTNKSSYIRFKTYKPLKEYDDN
;
A
#
# COMPACT_ATOMS: atom_id res chain seq x y z
N MET A 1 21.27 -18.84 -9.72
CA MET A 1 21.40 -17.37 -9.84
C MET A 1 22.85 -17.06 -10.15
N GLU A 2 23.11 -16.24 -11.19
CA GLU A 2 24.46 -15.75 -11.47
C GLU A 2 24.93 -14.85 -10.32
N LYS A 3 26.18 -15.03 -9.89
CA LYS A 3 26.81 -14.18 -8.88
C LYS A 3 27.13 -12.82 -9.52
N ILE A 4 26.50 -11.76 -9.02
CA ILE A 4 26.87 -10.39 -9.42
C ILE A 4 28.26 -10.08 -8.85
N GLN A 5 29.15 -9.57 -9.70
CA GLN A 5 30.47 -9.15 -9.26
C GLN A 5 30.34 -7.97 -8.30
N LYS A 6 31.18 -7.95 -7.25
CA LYS A 6 31.29 -6.83 -6.32
C LYS A 6 31.47 -5.53 -7.13
N ASP A 7 30.68 -4.50 -6.81
CA ASP A 7 30.62 -3.18 -7.46
C ASP A 7 29.83 -3.10 -8.80
N THR A 8 29.13 -4.15 -9.21
CA THR A 8 28.21 -4.10 -10.37
C THR A 8 26.77 -3.84 -9.91
N VAL A 9 26.12 -2.85 -10.54
CA VAL A 9 24.68 -2.58 -10.39
C VAL A 9 23.95 -3.14 -11.61
N GLN A 10 23.01 -4.05 -11.39
CA GLN A 10 22.16 -4.59 -12.44
C GLN A 10 20.77 -3.98 -12.35
N LEU A 11 20.26 -3.44 -13.45
CA LEU A 11 18.86 -3.06 -13.57
C LEU A 11 18.02 -4.33 -13.76
N ASP A 12 17.08 -4.57 -12.85
CA ASP A 12 16.27 -5.80 -12.78
C ASP A 12 14.85 -5.57 -13.32
N GLU A 13 14.24 -4.43 -13.02
CA GLU A 13 12.87 -4.10 -13.43
C GLU A 13 12.75 -2.61 -13.81
N ILE A 14 11.89 -2.32 -14.79
CA ILE A 14 11.51 -0.95 -15.16
C ILE A 14 9.99 -0.88 -15.29
N PHE A 15 9.40 0.13 -14.66
CA PHE A 15 8.03 0.55 -14.90
C PHE A 15 8.00 2.05 -15.25
N ILE A 16 7.26 2.41 -16.28
CA ILE A 16 7.10 3.81 -16.71
C ILE A 16 5.63 4.07 -17.01
N ASP A 17 5.07 5.12 -16.42
CA ASP A 17 3.78 5.67 -16.82
C ASP A 17 3.88 7.18 -17.06
N SER A 18 3.16 7.65 -18.08
CA SER A 18 3.00 9.09 -18.36
C SER A 18 1.58 9.45 -18.77
N LEU A 19 0.64 8.51 -18.62
CA LEU A 19 -0.74 8.66 -19.07
C LEU A 19 -1.69 8.77 -17.89
N LEU A 20 -1.40 8.09 -16.78
CA LEU A 20 -2.36 7.82 -15.72
C LEU A 20 -2.01 8.47 -14.38
N ILE A 21 -0.75 8.45 -13.96
CA ILE A 21 -0.29 8.95 -12.65
C ILE A 21 -0.65 10.43 -12.44
N GLY A 22 -1.11 10.77 -11.24
CA GLY A 22 -1.45 12.14 -10.82
C GLY A 22 -2.39 12.80 -11.82
N ARG A 23 -1.99 13.95 -12.37
CA ARG A 23 -2.73 14.59 -13.46
C ARG A 23 -2.41 13.88 -14.78
N LYS A 24 -3.40 13.17 -15.31
CA LYS A 24 -3.33 12.43 -16.58
C LYS A 24 -2.61 13.22 -17.68
N ARG A 25 -1.57 12.63 -18.28
CA ARG A 25 -0.73 13.20 -19.36
C ARG A 25 0.08 14.45 -19.01
N LEU A 26 -0.01 14.92 -17.77
CA LEU A 26 0.75 16.06 -17.23
C LEU A 26 1.82 15.62 -16.23
N ASN A 27 1.70 14.41 -15.69
CA ASN A 27 2.73 13.80 -14.86
C ASN A 27 3.29 12.53 -15.51
N LYS A 28 4.51 12.18 -15.10
CA LYS A 28 5.19 10.94 -15.50
C LYS A 28 5.93 10.37 -14.29
N ILE A 29 5.94 9.05 -14.20
CA ILE A 29 6.67 8.30 -13.21
C ILE A 29 7.57 7.28 -13.90
N GLU A 30 8.78 7.13 -13.38
CA GLU A 30 9.70 6.06 -13.74
C GLU A 30 10.12 5.35 -12.46
N VAL A 31 10.00 4.02 -12.44
CA VAL A 31 10.38 3.17 -11.33
C VAL A 31 11.42 2.20 -11.85
N PHE A 32 12.57 2.15 -11.18
CA PHE A 32 13.69 1.29 -11.51
C PHE A 32 14.02 0.42 -10.30
N LYS A 33 14.01 -0.90 -10.49
CA LYS A 33 14.52 -1.84 -9.48
C LYS A 33 15.94 -2.22 -9.86
N TYR A 34 16.86 -2.07 -8.92
CA TYR A 34 18.25 -2.45 -9.08
C TYR A 34 18.63 -3.56 -8.11
N ARG A 35 19.56 -4.40 -8.55
CA ARG A 35 20.18 -5.46 -7.77
C ARG A 35 21.69 -5.27 -7.78
N THR A 36 22.30 -5.32 -6.60
CA THR A 36 23.76 -5.34 -6.41
C THR A 36 24.18 -6.70 -5.85
N ALA A 37 25.47 -6.87 -5.53
CA ALA A 37 25.96 -8.08 -4.89
C ALA A 37 25.44 -8.27 -3.45
N ASP A 38 24.97 -7.20 -2.80
CA ASP A 38 24.66 -7.14 -1.37
C ASP A 38 23.30 -6.52 -1.04
N SER A 39 22.57 -5.98 -2.03
CA SER A 39 21.30 -5.30 -1.80
C SER A 39 20.40 -5.28 -3.03
N ASN A 40 19.11 -5.02 -2.79
CA ASN A 40 18.15 -4.62 -3.80
C ASN A 40 17.56 -3.27 -3.38
N TYR A 41 17.36 -2.39 -4.35
CA TYR A 41 16.78 -1.08 -4.10
C TYR A 41 15.93 -0.60 -5.27
N VAL A 42 15.08 0.38 -4.99
CA VAL A 42 14.21 1.01 -5.98
C VAL A 42 14.49 2.50 -6.03
N ASP A 43 14.64 3.01 -7.25
CA ASP A 43 14.61 4.44 -7.53
C ASP A 43 13.30 4.79 -8.24
N ILE A 44 12.60 5.79 -7.70
CA ILE A 44 11.42 6.39 -8.30
C ILE A 44 11.78 7.80 -8.74
N LYS A 45 11.48 8.14 -9.99
CA LYS A 45 11.62 9.50 -10.52
C LYS A 45 10.26 10.02 -10.97
N PHE A 46 9.80 11.10 -10.32
CA PHE A 46 8.52 11.74 -10.63
C PHE A 46 8.75 13.05 -11.40
N TYR A 47 7.98 13.24 -12.46
CA TYR A 47 8.12 14.34 -13.40
C TYR A 47 6.81 15.08 -13.60
N LYS A 48 6.94 16.38 -13.91
CA LYS A 48 5.87 17.22 -14.46
C LYS A 48 6.17 17.53 -15.92
N ARG A 49 5.15 17.54 -16.75
CA ARG A 49 5.23 18.05 -18.12
C ARG A 49 5.47 19.56 -18.12
N ALA A 50 6.53 19.99 -18.79
CA ALA A 50 6.74 21.37 -19.24
C ALA A 50 6.47 21.45 -20.75
N THR A 51 6.60 22.65 -21.33
CA THR A 51 6.18 22.93 -22.72
C THR A 51 6.65 21.89 -23.73
N ASN A 52 7.94 21.51 -23.67
CA ASN A 52 8.54 20.57 -24.64
C ASN A 52 9.33 19.42 -23.99
N ASN A 53 9.35 19.31 -22.65
CA ASN A 53 10.13 18.29 -21.95
C ASN A 53 9.50 17.89 -20.62
N TRP A 54 10.01 16.81 -20.03
CA TRP A 54 9.67 16.40 -18.68
C TRP A 54 10.64 17.05 -17.69
N LYS A 55 10.10 17.75 -16.68
CA LYS A 55 10.88 18.33 -15.60
C LYS A 55 10.82 17.41 -14.39
N LEU A 56 11.97 16.90 -13.96
CA LEU A 56 12.09 16.10 -12.73
C LEU A 56 11.66 16.95 -11.53
N LYS A 57 10.79 16.38 -10.69
CA LYS A 57 10.20 17.04 -9.51
C LYS A 57 10.65 16.41 -8.21
N GLN A 58 10.90 15.10 -8.23
CA GLN A 58 11.23 14.32 -7.05
C GLN A 58 11.94 13.03 -7.47
N THR A 59 12.90 12.63 -6.65
CA THR A 59 13.49 11.28 -6.68
C THR A 59 13.26 10.66 -5.31
N ILE A 60 12.83 9.41 -5.26
CA ILE A 60 12.65 8.64 -4.03
C ILE A 60 13.50 7.38 -4.17
N HIS A 61 14.21 7.02 -3.11
CA HIS A 61 15.09 5.87 -3.06
C HIS A 61 14.82 5.06 -1.80
N PHE A 62 14.68 3.74 -1.94
CA PHE A 62 14.53 2.85 -0.78
C PHE A 62 15.05 1.43 -1.06
N LEU A 63 15.43 0.74 0.01
CA LEU A 63 15.79 -0.67 -0.03
C LEU A 63 14.56 -1.56 -0.24
N LYS A 64 14.72 -2.64 -0.98
CA LYS A 64 13.68 -3.61 -1.31
C LYS A 64 14.16 -5.02 -0.99
N ASP A 65 13.22 -5.95 -0.78
CA ASP A 65 13.52 -7.37 -0.69
C ASP A 65 14.14 -7.93 -2.00
N GLU A 66 14.76 -9.10 -1.89
CA GLU A 66 15.35 -9.77 -3.06
C GLU A 66 14.33 -10.62 -3.83
N ILE A 67 13.17 -10.88 -3.22
CA ILE A 67 12.24 -11.92 -3.64
C ILE A 67 11.21 -11.38 -4.63
N THR A 68 10.62 -10.21 -4.35
CA THR A 68 9.48 -9.73 -5.13
C THR A 68 9.86 -8.73 -6.22
N GLY A 69 9.02 -8.65 -7.26
CA GLY A 69 9.02 -7.53 -8.20
C GLY A 69 8.44 -6.28 -7.56
N CYS A 70 8.41 -5.17 -8.29
CA CYS A 70 7.77 -3.94 -7.82
C CYS A 70 6.24 -4.01 -7.92
N ASP A 71 5.69 -4.74 -8.90
CA ASP A 71 4.24 -4.83 -9.18
C ASP A 71 3.51 -3.50 -8.96
N THR A 72 4.00 -2.48 -9.67
CA THR A 72 3.57 -1.09 -9.50
C THR A 72 2.10 -0.96 -9.89
N LYS A 73 1.25 -0.49 -8.97
CA LYS A 73 -0.18 -0.25 -9.23
C LYS A 73 -0.50 1.23 -9.17
N LEU A 74 -1.26 1.69 -10.15
CA LEU A 74 -1.80 3.04 -10.22
C LEU A 74 -3.31 2.99 -10.02
N SER A 75 -3.80 3.68 -8.98
CA SER A 75 -5.21 3.80 -8.66
C SER A 75 -5.39 5.03 -7.80
N ASP A 76 -6.61 5.54 -7.73
CA ASP A 76 -7.00 6.56 -6.75
C ASP A 76 -7.22 5.87 -5.39
N PHE A 77 -6.37 6.15 -4.40
CA PHE A 77 -6.42 5.57 -3.05
C PHE A 77 -7.00 6.53 -2.00
N ASN A 78 -7.37 7.75 -2.39
CA ASN A 78 -7.93 8.76 -1.50
C ASN A 78 -9.24 9.41 -2.03
N ASN A 79 -9.69 8.97 -3.22
CA ASN A 79 -10.87 9.44 -3.96
C ASN A 79 -10.86 10.93 -4.27
N ASP A 80 -9.70 11.46 -4.66
CA ASP A 80 -9.55 12.83 -5.14
C ASP A 80 -9.62 12.97 -6.67
N GLY A 81 -9.80 11.84 -7.37
CA GLY A 81 -9.89 11.75 -8.83
C GLY A 81 -8.53 11.67 -9.55
N LEU A 82 -7.42 11.59 -8.81
CA LEU A 82 -6.07 11.51 -9.32
C LEU A 82 -5.46 10.16 -8.94
N ASN A 83 -4.73 9.54 -9.86
CA ASN A 83 -4.13 8.26 -9.55
C ASN A 83 -2.89 8.45 -8.68
N ASP A 84 -2.85 7.72 -7.58
CA ASP A 84 -1.71 7.50 -6.70
C ASP A 84 -0.90 6.30 -7.19
N MET A 85 0.06 5.85 -6.38
CA MET A 85 0.88 4.69 -6.69
C MET A 85 1.16 3.81 -5.47
N THR A 86 1.18 2.50 -5.69
CA THR A 86 1.79 1.56 -4.74
C THR A 86 2.88 0.73 -5.40
N ILE A 87 3.86 0.32 -4.60
CA ILE A 87 4.95 -0.58 -5.02
C ILE A 87 5.11 -1.65 -3.95
N VAL A 88 5.19 -2.91 -4.36
CA VAL A 88 5.55 -4.03 -3.47
C VAL A 88 6.99 -3.86 -3.01
N SER A 89 7.19 -3.76 -1.71
CA SER A 89 8.51 -3.62 -1.09
C SER A 89 9.00 -4.92 -0.47
N ALA A 90 8.09 -5.77 0.01
CA ALA A 90 8.40 -7.04 0.62
C ALA A 90 7.20 -8.00 0.62
N VAL A 91 7.45 -9.23 1.08
CA VAL A 91 6.41 -10.18 1.48
C VAL A 91 6.63 -10.68 2.90
N ALA A 92 5.55 -10.91 3.62
CA ALA A 92 5.54 -11.45 4.98
C ALA A 92 4.51 -12.59 5.12
N ALA A 93 4.43 -13.19 6.31
CA ALA A 93 3.49 -14.27 6.62
C ALA A 93 3.46 -15.39 5.56
N ARG A 94 4.66 -15.88 5.18
CA ARG A 94 4.85 -16.92 4.14
C ARG A 94 4.23 -16.55 2.78
N GLY A 95 4.21 -15.27 2.46
CA GLY A 95 3.70 -14.75 1.19
C GLY A 95 2.23 -14.29 1.23
N ALA A 96 1.51 -14.51 2.34
CA ALA A 96 0.12 -14.08 2.45
C ALA A 96 -0.03 -12.56 2.66
N ASN A 97 1.03 -11.89 3.13
CA ASN A 97 1.04 -10.44 3.28
C ASN A 97 1.95 -9.83 2.22
N GLU A 98 1.34 -9.27 1.17
CA GLU A 98 2.02 -8.42 0.21
C GLU A 98 2.21 -7.03 0.83
N VAL A 99 3.46 -6.71 1.18
CA VAL A 99 3.80 -5.44 1.82
C VAL A 99 4.08 -4.42 0.74
N ARG A 100 3.36 -3.30 0.79
CA ARG A 100 3.45 -2.23 -0.21
C ARG A 100 3.81 -0.90 0.44
N ARG A 101 4.64 -0.13 -0.25
CA ARG A 101 4.75 1.32 -0.04
C ARG A 101 3.66 2.03 -0.83
N LEU A 102 3.00 2.99 -0.18
CA LEU A 102 1.94 3.82 -0.77
C LEU A 102 2.43 5.25 -0.95
N PHE A 103 2.20 5.81 -2.13
CA PHE A 103 2.58 7.16 -2.53
C PHE A 103 1.35 7.91 -3.04
N ILE A 104 0.88 8.91 -2.29
CA ILE A 104 -0.27 9.73 -2.63
C ILE A 104 0.17 10.93 -3.45
N TYR A 105 -0.51 11.23 -4.57
CA TYR A 105 -0.22 12.40 -5.37
C TYR A 105 -0.77 13.66 -4.70
N ASP A 106 0.11 14.64 -4.44
CA ASP A 106 -0.29 15.95 -3.96
C ASP A 106 -0.34 16.95 -5.12
N LYS A 107 -1.55 17.36 -5.46
CA LYS A 107 -1.81 18.32 -6.55
C LYS A 107 -1.25 19.72 -6.27
N GLU A 108 -1.07 20.11 -5.01
CA GLU A 108 -0.61 21.45 -4.64
C GLU A 108 0.89 21.59 -4.86
N THR A 109 1.67 20.60 -4.41
CA THR A 109 3.12 20.60 -4.59
C THR A 109 3.60 19.91 -5.88
N ASP A 110 2.71 19.14 -6.52
CA ASP A 110 2.97 18.34 -7.72
C ASP A 110 4.11 17.36 -7.48
N LYS A 111 3.93 16.56 -6.42
CA LYS A 111 4.86 15.57 -5.87
C LYS A 111 4.09 14.37 -5.31
N LEU A 112 4.82 13.32 -4.96
CA LEU A 112 4.30 12.15 -4.26
C LEU A 112 4.63 12.24 -2.77
N ILE A 113 3.61 12.07 -1.93
CA ILE A 113 3.74 11.93 -0.48
C ILE A 113 3.81 10.44 -0.15
N GLU A 114 4.95 9.98 0.36
CA GLU A 114 5.09 8.62 0.86
C GLU A 114 4.36 8.46 2.20
N MET A 115 3.47 7.46 2.29
CA MET A 115 2.83 7.09 3.53
C MET A 115 3.82 6.27 4.36
N ARG A 116 4.44 6.90 5.37
CA ARG A 116 5.61 6.35 6.09
C ARG A 116 5.37 5.00 6.77
N ASN A 117 4.12 4.74 7.18
CA ASN A 117 3.72 3.52 7.86
C ASN A 117 2.91 2.56 6.95
N SER A 118 2.90 2.78 5.63
CA SER A 118 2.17 1.92 4.69
C SER A 118 2.62 0.45 4.74
N GLU A 119 3.89 0.19 5.03
CA GLU A 119 4.43 -1.16 5.15
C GLU A 119 3.87 -1.94 6.37
N SER A 120 3.24 -1.26 7.34
CA SER A 120 2.52 -1.90 8.45
C SER A 120 1.14 -2.43 8.05
N TYR A 121 0.68 -2.12 6.84
CA TYR A 121 -0.66 -2.43 6.34
C TYR A 121 -0.56 -3.20 5.02
N PRO A 122 -0.32 -4.52 5.06
CA PRO A 122 -0.24 -5.33 3.84
C PRO A 122 -1.59 -5.45 3.12
N ASN A 123 -1.53 -5.86 1.85
CA ASN A 123 -2.70 -6.17 1.03
C ASN A 123 -3.72 -5.00 0.92
N MET A 124 -3.25 -3.75 0.97
CA MET A 124 -4.07 -2.55 0.88
C MET A 124 -4.93 -2.52 -0.39
N LEU A 125 -6.18 -2.09 -0.23
CA LEU A 125 -7.09 -1.73 -1.32
C LEU A 125 -7.81 -0.43 -0.95
N TYR A 126 -8.32 0.26 -1.97
CA TYR A 126 -9.24 1.37 -1.73
C TYR A 126 -10.67 0.84 -1.56
N ASN A 127 -11.31 1.26 -0.47
CA ASN A 127 -12.67 0.90 -0.12
C ASN A 127 -13.63 2.05 -0.46
N ASN A 128 -14.32 1.92 -1.59
CA ASN A 128 -15.29 2.91 -2.05
C ASN A 128 -16.52 3.05 -1.12
N GLU A 129 -16.89 1.99 -0.40
CA GLU A 129 -18.11 1.97 0.43
C GLU A 129 -17.92 2.79 1.71
N LEU A 130 -16.71 2.76 2.29
CA LEU A 130 -16.35 3.55 3.47
C LEU A 130 -15.51 4.79 3.16
N ASN A 131 -15.17 5.01 1.88
CA ASN A 131 -14.27 6.09 1.43
C ASN A 131 -12.97 6.11 2.24
N CYS A 132 -12.28 4.97 2.27
CA CYS A 132 -11.07 4.78 3.06
C CYS A 132 -10.13 3.78 2.40
N ILE A 133 -8.92 3.63 2.92
CA ILE A 133 -8.05 2.50 2.57
C ILE A 133 -8.41 1.37 3.54
N ASP A 134 -8.55 0.15 3.04
CA ASP A 134 -8.59 -1.03 3.89
C ASP A 134 -7.40 -1.94 3.63
N ALA A 135 -6.88 -2.57 4.68
CA ALA A 135 -5.75 -3.49 4.58
C ALA A 135 -6.09 -4.82 5.24
N PHE A 136 -5.57 -5.91 4.68
CA PHE A 136 -5.88 -7.26 5.10
C PHE A 136 -4.62 -7.95 5.62
N LEU A 137 -4.55 -8.13 6.93
CA LEU A 137 -3.42 -8.70 7.63
C LEU A 137 -3.68 -10.17 7.88
N VAL A 138 -2.80 -11.03 7.38
CA VAL A 138 -2.88 -12.48 7.52
C VAL A 138 -1.83 -12.98 8.52
N TYR A 139 -2.27 -13.81 9.47
CA TYR A 139 -1.43 -14.46 10.49
C TYR A 139 -2.10 -15.77 10.98
N GLY A 140 -1.99 -16.12 12.26
CA GLY A 140 -2.74 -17.25 12.85
C GLY A 140 -4.27 -17.08 12.75
N GLY A 141 -4.73 -15.86 12.54
CA GLY A 141 -6.06 -15.49 12.05
C GLY A 141 -5.93 -14.40 10.99
N SER A 142 -6.85 -13.45 11.00
CA SER A 142 -6.75 -12.28 10.12
C SER A 142 -7.33 -11.03 10.73
N SER A 143 -6.85 -9.87 10.30
CA SER A 143 -7.46 -8.59 10.61
C SER A 143 -7.74 -7.82 9.32
N THR A 144 -8.94 -7.27 9.20
CA THR A 144 -9.21 -6.18 8.26
C THR A 144 -9.17 -4.87 9.02
N VAL A 145 -8.29 -3.96 8.63
CA VAL A 145 -8.15 -2.63 9.25
C VAL A 145 -8.62 -1.57 8.27
N PHE A 146 -9.31 -0.55 8.77
CA PHE A 146 -9.82 0.57 8.00
C PHE A 146 -9.06 1.83 8.38
N LEU A 147 -8.50 2.49 7.36
CA LEU A 147 -7.45 3.50 7.48
C LEU A 147 -7.85 4.79 6.78
N LYS A 148 -7.52 5.93 7.39
CA LYS A 148 -7.58 7.25 6.74
C LYS A 148 -6.18 7.83 6.59
N ILE A 149 -5.98 8.60 5.53
CA ILE A 149 -4.77 9.40 5.37
C ILE A 149 -4.84 10.58 6.35
N ASP A 150 -3.75 10.80 7.08
CA ASP A 150 -3.52 11.98 7.91
C ASP A 150 -2.09 12.46 7.71
N GLY A 151 -1.93 13.50 6.90
CA GLY A 151 -0.62 13.98 6.46
C GLY A 151 0.11 12.92 5.62
N ASP A 152 1.26 12.46 6.11
CA ASP A 152 2.11 11.45 5.47
C ASP A 152 2.02 10.08 6.16
N SER A 153 0.90 9.81 6.83
CA SER A 153 0.67 8.58 7.58
C SER A 153 -0.76 8.07 7.41
N LEU A 154 -0.94 6.77 7.61
CA LEU A 154 -2.23 6.09 7.67
C LEU A 154 -2.66 5.93 9.13
N LYS A 155 -3.89 6.29 9.44
CA LYS A 155 -4.48 6.17 10.78
C LYS A 155 -5.66 5.21 10.77
N GLU A 156 -5.55 4.17 11.58
CA GLU A 156 -6.64 3.23 11.85
C GLU A 156 -7.77 3.93 12.61
N PHE A 157 -9.00 3.72 12.13
CA PHE A 157 -10.20 4.21 12.82
C PHE A 157 -11.17 3.07 13.16
N ALA A 158 -11.02 1.91 12.52
CA ALA A 158 -11.74 0.69 12.87
C ALA A 158 -10.96 -0.55 12.43
N SER A 159 -11.24 -1.69 13.06
CA SER A 159 -10.79 -2.99 12.57
C SER A 159 -11.73 -4.12 12.94
N VAL A 160 -11.66 -5.18 12.15
CA VAL A 160 -12.32 -6.45 12.38
C VAL A 160 -11.25 -7.53 12.44
N GLN A 161 -11.10 -8.16 13.59
CA GLN A 161 -10.22 -9.30 13.81
C GLN A 161 -11.05 -10.58 13.77
N ALA A 162 -10.60 -11.58 13.01
CA ALA A 162 -11.22 -12.90 12.91
C ALA A 162 -10.19 -13.97 13.25
N GLU A 163 -10.44 -14.68 14.36
CA GLU A 163 -9.55 -15.69 14.92
C GLU A 163 -10.25 -17.06 15.00
N PRO A 164 -9.52 -18.17 14.79
CA PRO A 164 -10.09 -19.51 14.95
C PRO A 164 -10.66 -19.80 16.35
N VAL A 165 -10.12 -19.15 17.38
CA VAL A 165 -10.45 -19.41 18.80
C VAL A 165 -11.42 -18.37 19.36
N ASP A 166 -11.11 -17.09 19.17
CA ASP A 166 -11.85 -15.98 19.79
C ASP A 166 -13.02 -15.49 18.93
N GLY A 167 -13.13 -15.99 17.70
CA GLY A 167 -14.13 -15.61 16.72
C GLY A 167 -13.88 -14.21 16.16
N VAL A 168 -14.93 -13.42 15.98
CA VAL A 168 -14.87 -12.08 15.38
C VAL A 168 -14.95 -10.99 16.45
N THR A 169 -14.01 -10.05 16.43
CA THR A 169 -14.01 -8.86 17.28
C THR A 169 -13.91 -7.60 16.42
N VAL A 170 -14.83 -6.65 16.64
CA VAL A 170 -14.84 -5.34 15.94
C VAL A 170 -14.45 -4.23 16.91
N ARG A 171 -13.48 -3.42 16.50
CA ARG A 171 -12.96 -2.29 17.26
C ARG A 171 -13.13 -0.98 16.50
N GLU A 172 -13.36 0.10 17.22
CA GLU A 172 -13.21 1.48 16.75
C GLU A 172 -12.06 2.15 17.51
N PHE A 173 -11.37 3.08 16.83
CA PHE A 173 -10.24 3.83 17.40
C PHE A 173 -10.56 5.32 17.40
N ASP A 174 -10.28 5.99 18.52
CA ASP A 174 -10.40 7.44 18.60
C ASP A 174 -9.22 8.15 17.92
N LYS A 175 -9.26 9.49 17.87
CA LYS A 175 -8.18 10.29 17.26
C LYS A 175 -6.81 10.17 17.95
N LYS A 176 -6.77 9.65 19.18
CA LYS A 176 -5.55 9.41 19.95
C LYS A 176 -5.07 7.95 19.81
N GLY A 177 -5.82 7.11 19.09
CA GLY A 177 -5.53 5.69 18.91
C GLY A 177 -6.04 4.81 20.06
N ASN A 178 -6.89 5.32 20.95
CA ASN A 178 -7.50 4.48 21.99
C ASN A 178 -8.58 3.60 21.37
N GLU A 179 -8.51 2.30 21.65
CA GLU A 179 -9.47 1.33 21.12
C GLU A 179 -10.73 1.20 21.99
N LYS A 180 -11.84 0.84 21.33
CA LYS A 180 -13.09 0.41 21.96
C LYS A 180 -13.66 -0.77 21.18
N ILE A 181 -13.90 -1.88 21.86
CA ILE A 181 -14.66 -3.00 21.29
C ILE A 181 -16.12 -2.59 21.15
N ILE A 182 -16.68 -2.73 19.95
CA ILE A 182 -18.09 -2.40 19.65
C ILE A 182 -18.94 -3.62 19.32
N PHE A 183 -18.30 -4.75 18.98
CA PHE A 183 -18.98 -6.02 18.71
C PHE A 183 -18.01 -7.18 18.94
N GLN A 184 -18.53 -8.29 19.44
CA GLN A 184 -17.80 -9.54 19.57
C GLN A 184 -18.74 -10.73 19.33
N ASP A 185 -18.31 -11.67 18.50
CA ASP A 185 -19.01 -12.93 18.22
C ASP A 185 -18.02 -14.08 18.31
N THR A 186 -18.15 -14.92 19.33
CA THR A 186 -17.29 -16.08 19.59
C THR A 186 -17.76 -17.36 18.90
N THR A 187 -18.91 -17.31 18.19
CA THR A 187 -19.48 -18.46 17.49
C THR A 187 -18.95 -18.61 16.07
N ASN A 188 -18.64 -17.50 15.40
CA ASN A 188 -18.02 -17.49 14.09
C ASN A 188 -16.50 -17.74 14.19
N LYS A 189 -16.09 -19.00 14.07
CA LYS A 189 -14.69 -19.45 14.20
C LYS A 189 -13.90 -19.48 12.89
N SER A 190 -14.36 -18.74 11.89
CA SER A 190 -13.63 -18.65 10.63
C SER A 190 -12.41 -17.75 10.78
N SER A 191 -11.31 -18.17 10.18
CA SER A 191 -10.11 -17.36 10.00
C SER A 191 -9.98 -16.97 8.53
N TYR A 192 -9.23 -15.90 8.26
CA TYR A 192 -8.94 -15.44 6.90
C TYR A 192 -10.11 -14.77 6.16
N ILE A 193 -10.99 -14.09 6.89
CA ILE A 193 -12.06 -13.29 6.30
C ILE A 193 -11.62 -11.83 6.15
N ARG A 194 -11.70 -11.29 4.93
CA ARG A 194 -11.58 -9.85 4.67
C ARG A 194 -12.96 -9.19 4.75
N PHE A 195 -13.08 -8.14 5.56
CA PHE A 195 -14.34 -7.42 5.75
C PHE A 195 -14.41 -6.16 4.88
N LYS A 196 -15.52 -5.99 4.18
CA LYS A 196 -15.80 -4.79 3.39
C LYS A 196 -16.26 -3.63 4.27
N THR A 197 -17.04 -3.90 5.30
CA THR A 197 -17.49 -2.90 6.28
C THR A 197 -17.49 -3.47 7.69
N TYR A 198 -17.39 -2.60 8.69
CA TYR A 198 -17.40 -3.00 10.11
C TYR A 198 -18.70 -2.60 10.83
N LYS A 199 -19.50 -1.70 10.25
CA LYS A 199 -20.79 -1.22 10.78
C LYS A 199 -21.74 -0.78 9.65
N PRO A 200 -22.70 -1.62 9.21
CA PRO A 200 -22.88 -3.01 9.62
C PRO A 200 -21.68 -3.88 9.22
N LEU A 201 -21.50 -5.02 9.86
CA LEU A 201 -20.44 -5.95 9.52
C LEU A 201 -20.78 -6.63 8.18
N LYS A 202 -19.87 -6.55 7.20
CA LYS A 202 -20.05 -7.16 5.88
C LYS A 202 -18.72 -7.68 5.36
N GLU A 203 -18.75 -8.89 4.81
CA GLU A 203 -17.60 -9.56 4.21
C GLU A 203 -17.44 -9.13 2.74
N TYR A 204 -16.24 -9.23 2.18
CA TYR A 204 -16.12 -9.25 0.72
C TYR A 204 -16.68 -10.58 0.21
N ASP A 205 -17.44 -10.56 -0.89
CA ASP A 205 -17.89 -11.81 -1.51
C ASP A 205 -16.66 -12.58 -2.01
N ASP A 206 -16.59 -13.89 -1.72
CA ASP A 206 -15.58 -14.77 -2.30
C ASP A 206 -15.75 -14.75 -3.84
N ASN A 207 -14.76 -14.22 -4.55
CA ASN A 207 -14.65 -14.38 -6.01
C ASN A 207 -13.91 -15.67 -6.35
#